data_AF-A0A0S7YES6-F1
#
_entry.id   AF-A0A0S7YES6-F1
#
_cell.length_a   1.000
_cell.length_b   1.000
_cell.length_c   1.000
_cell.angle_alpha   90.00
_cell.angle_beta   90.00
_cell.angle_gamma   90.00
#
_symmetry.space_group_name_H-M   'P 1'
#
loop_
_entity.id
_entity.type
_entity.pdbx_description
1 polymer ?
#
loop_
_entity_poly.entity_id
_entity_poly.type
_entity_poly.pdbx_seq_one_letter_code
_entity_poly.pdbx_strand_id
1 'polypeptide(L)' 'MNAKCPFLEELLVAYCSVCPVKKMIAKDQLISQNPCETDYANCPIFKEFLAKQTKEAKMAIMIVRAVNLTRHF' A
#
# COMPACT_ATOMS: atom_id res chain seq x y z
N MET A 1 32.92 12.21 -27.54
CA MET A 1 32.10 13.29 -26.94
C MET A 1 31.06 12.63 -26.06
N ASN A 2 31.23 12.66 -24.73
CA ASN A 2 30.21 12.14 -23.81
C ASN A 2 29.42 13.34 -23.28
N ALA A 3 28.49 13.84 -24.09
CA ALA A 3 27.66 14.99 -23.74
C ALA A 3 26.51 14.53 -22.84
N LYS A 4 26.82 14.19 -21.58
CA LYS A 4 25.77 14.08 -20.56
C LYS A 4 25.27 15.48 -20.23
N CYS A 5 23.96 15.69 -20.29
CA CYS A 5 23.34 16.96 -19.93
C CYS A 5 23.59 17.23 -18.44
N PRO A 6 24.17 18.38 -18.04
CA PRO A 6 24.47 18.66 -16.64
C PRO A 6 23.22 18.86 -15.77
N PHE A 7 22.04 18.95 -16.40
CA PHE A 7 20.75 19.08 -15.72
C PHE A 7 19.96 17.77 -15.70
N LEU A 8 20.48 16.68 -16.27
CA LEU A 8 19.82 15.39 -16.30
C LEU A 8 20.58 14.40 -15.42
N GLU A 9 19.90 13.90 -14.40
CA GLU A 9 20.40 12.85 -13.54
C GLU A 9 19.80 11.51 -13.93
N GLU A 10 20.66 10.53 -14.21
CA GLU A 10 20.28 9.13 -14.43
C GLU A 10 20.40 8.38 -13.10
N LEU A 11 19.30 7.83 -12.61
CA LEU A 11 19.27 7.11 -11.35
C LEU A 11 18.55 5.76 -11.48
N LEU A 12 19.07 4.76 -10.76
CA LEU A 12 18.42 3.46 -10.69
C LEU A 12 17.23 3.53 -9.76
N VAL A 13 16.06 3.12 -10.26
CA VAL A 13 14.82 3.07 -9.50
C VAL A 13 14.35 1.64 -9.26
N ALA A 14 13.60 1.45 -8.17
CA ALA A 14 12.74 0.30 -7.96
C ALA A 14 11.27 0.75 -8.05
N TYR A 15 10.40 -0.14 -8.51
CA TYR A 15 8.96 0.09 -8.48
C TYR A 15 8.38 -0.37 -7.14
N CYS A 16 7.54 0.45 -6.53
CA CYS A 16 6.77 0.04 -5.36
C CYS A 16 5.75 -1.03 -5.75
N SER A 17 5.80 -2.20 -5.10
CA SER A 17 4.88 -3.33 -5.36
C SER A 17 3.47 -3.14 -4.76
N VAL A 18 3.33 -2.22 -3.81
CA VAL A 18 2.08 -2.01 -3.04
C VAL A 18 1.29 -0.81 -3.55
N CYS A 19 1.94 0.16 -4.18
CA CYS A 19 1.27 1.36 -4.68
C CYS A 19 0.41 1.00 -5.91
N PRO A 20 -0.87 1.42 -5.97
CA PRO A 20 -1.74 1.11 -7.11
C PRO A 20 -1.30 1.81 -8.40
N VAL A 21 -0.44 2.83 -8.30
CA VAL A 21 0.20 3.51 -9.43
C VAL A 21 1.68 3.16 -9.48
N LYS A 22 2.28 3.18 -10.68
CA LYS A 22 3.72 2.91 -10.89
C LYS A 22 4.60 3.98 -10.23
N LYS A 23 4.77 3.88 -8.92
CA LYS A 23 5.62 4.78 -8.14
C LYS A 23 7.06 4.30 -8.24
N MET A 24 7.93 5.15 -8.79
CA MET A 24 9.37 4.95 -8.81
C MET A 24 9.96 5.40 -7.47
N ILE A 25 10.85 4.58 -6.90
CA ILE A 25 11.61 4.87 -5.69
C ILE A 25 13.08 4.82 -6.07
N ALA A 26 13.84 5.89 -5.82
CA ALA A 26 15.26 5.94 -6.09
C ALA A 26 16.01 4.96 -5.16
N LYS A 27 16.90 4.13 -5.71
CA LYS A 27 17.57 3.05 -4.95
C LYS A 27 18.51 3.56 -3.87
N ASP A 28 19.13 4.71 -4.09
CA ASP A 28 20.00 5.41 -3.14
C ASP A 28 19.23 5.92 -1.90
N GLN A 29 17.93 6.17 -2.03
CA GLN A 29 17.06 6.61 -0.95
C GLN A 29 16.41 5.43 -0.19
N LEU A 30 16.61 4.20 -0.66
CA LEU A 30 16.10 3.01 0.02
C LEU A 30 17.04 2.63 1.18
N ILE A 31 16.69 3.03 2.39
CA ILE A 31 17.37 2.59 3.62
C ILE A 31 17.22 1.06 3.80
N SER A 32 16.15 0.47 3.28
CA SER A 32 15.94 -0.99 3.20
C SER A 32 15.23 -1.38 1.91
N GLN A 33 15.29 -2.67 1.54
CA GLN A 33 14.60 -3.21 0.36
C GLN A 33 13.07 -3.05 0.44
N ASN A 34 12.52 -2.96 1.66
CA ASN A 34 11.13 -2.64 1.94
C ASN A 34 11.07 -1.48 2.95
N PRO A 35 11.05 -0.22 2.50
CA PRO A 35 11.02 0.93 3.42
C PRO A 35 9.73 0.99 4.24
N CYS A 36 8.70 0.23 3.85
CA CYS A 36 7.48 0.07 4.63
C CYS A 36 7.64 -0.92 5.80
N GLU A 37 8.68 -1.76 5.82
CA GLU A 37 8.84 -2.84 6.81
C GLU A 37 9.21 -2.32 8.21
N THR A 38 9.88 -1.16 8.29
CA THR A 38 10.34 -0.57 9.55
C THR A 38 9.24 0.14 10.36
N ASP A 39 8.25 0.75 9.71
CA ASP A 39 7.13 1.43 10.40
C ASP A 39 5.81 1.33 9.60
N TYR A 40 5.45 0.10 9.23
CA TYR A 40 4.21 -0.16 8.51
C TYR A 40 2.98 0.29 9.31
N ALA A 41 3.05 0.24 10.65
CA ALA A 41 1.97 0.62 11.54
C ALA A 41 1.57 2.09 11.39
N ASN A 42 2.51 2.98 11.04
CA ASN A 42 2.23 4.39 10.79
C ASN A 42 1.99 4.76 9.33
N CYS A 43 2.18 3.83 8.38
CA CYS A 43 1.96 4.08 6.96
C CYS A 43 0.48 4.47 6.69
N PRO A 44 0.19 5.66 6.13
CA PRO A 44 -1.18 6.10 5.87
C PRO A 44 -1.95 5.15 4.95
N ILE A 45 -1.28 4.61 3.92
CA ILE A 45 -1.86 3.66 2.97
C ILE A 45 -2.24 2.36 3.69
N PHE A 46 -1.37 1.87 4.57
CA PHE A 46 -1.64 0.65 5.32
C PHE A 46 -2.78 0.85 6.33
N LYS A 47 -2.84 2.00 7.01
CA LYS A 47 -3.96 2.38 7.89
C LYS A 47 -5.28 2.43 7.14
N GLU A 48 -5.31 3.04 5.96
CA GLU A 48 -6.51 3.07 5.11
C GLU A 48 -6.94 1.67 4.65
N PHE A 49 -5.98 0.83 4.24
CA PHE A 49 -6.24 -0.56 3.87
C PHE A 49 -6.87 -1.34 5.03
N LEU A 50 -6.27 -1.27 6.23
CA LEU A 50 -6.82 -1.92 7.43
C LEU A 50 -8.20 -1.39 7.79
N ALA A 51 -8.43 -0.08 7.67
CA ALA A 51 -9.74 0.51 7.93
C ALA A 51 -10.80 -0.01 6.96
N LYS A 52 -10.48 -0.21 5.67
CA LYS A 52 -11.38 -0.82 4.68
C LYS A 52 -11.68 -2.28 5.02
N GLN A 53 -10.66 -3.09 5.27
CA GLN A 53 -10.81 -4.50 5.65
C GLN A 53 -11.66 -4.67 6.91
N THR A 54 -11.47 -3.81 7.91
CA THR A 54 -12.26 -3.84 9.15
C THR A 54 -13.74 -3.51 8.88
N LYS A 55 -14.02 -2.56 7.99
CA LYS A 55 -15.40 -2.22 7.59
C LYS A 55 -16.06 -3.38 6.84
N GLU A 56 -15.34 -4.00 5.91
CA GLU A 56 -15.82 -5.15 5.14
C GLU A 56 -16.13 -6.35 6.05
N ALA A 57 -15.23 -6.67 7.00
CA ALA A 57 -15.45 -7.74 7.97
C ALA A 57 -16.67 -7.45 8.87
N LYS A 58 -16.81 -6.23 9.39
CA LYS A 58 -18.00 -5.83 10.18
C LYS A 58 -19.28 -5.96 9.38
N MET A 59 -19.27 -5.54 8.12
CA MET A 59 -20.43 -5.66 7.23
C MET A 59 -20.78 -7.13 7.00
N ALA A 60 -19.80 -7.98 6.69
CA ALA A 60 -20.01 -9.41 6.51
C ALA A 60 -20.65 -10.07 7.76
N ILE A 61 -20.16 -9.73 8.96
CA ILE A 61 -20.74 -10.21 10.22
C ILE A 61 -22.19 -9.74 10.40
N MET A 62 -22.48 -8.48 10.08
CA MET A 62 -23.84 -7.92 10.18
C MET A 62 -24.81 -8.66 9.24
N ILE A 63 -24.38 -8.93 8.01
CA ILE A 63 -25.15 -9.69 7.03
C ILE A 63 -25.43 -11.10 7.55
N VAL A 64 -24.39 -11.82 8.00
CA VAL A 64 -24.56 -13.18 8.56
C VAL A 64 -25.56 -13.19 9.71
N ARG A 65 -25.50 -12.20 10.61
CA ARG A 65 -26.47 -12.06 11.70
C ARG A 65 -27.90 -11.81 11.21
N ALA A 66 -28.10 -10.92 10.25
CA ALA A 66 -29.41 -10.64 9.69
C ALA A 66 -30.02 -11.86 8.98
N VAL A 67 -29.20 -12.62 8.24
CA VAL A 67 -29.61 -13.88 7.60
C VAL A 67 -29.98 -14.95 8.64
N ASN A 68 -29.24 -15.05 9.74
CA ASN A 68 -29.56 -15.99 10.80
C ASN A 68 -30.83 -15.61 11.57
N LEU A 69 -31.10 -14.31 11.80
CA LEU A 69 -32.37 -13.87 12.42
C LEU A 69 -33.59 -14.16 11.54
N THR A 70 -33.46 -14.03 10.21
CA THR A 70 -34.56 -14.28 9.28
C THR A 70 -34.86 -15.77 9.06
N ARG A 71 -33.92 -16.67 9.38
CA ARG A 71 -34.14 -18.13 9.34
C ARG A 71 -34.90 -18.69 10.55
N HIS A 72 -35.10 -17.91 11.60
CA HIS A 72 -35.86 -18.31 12.79
C HIS A 72 -37.34 -17.87 12.76
N PHE A 73 -37.82 -17.35 11.64
CA PHE A 73 -39.24 -17.09 11.35
C PHE A 73 -39.75 -18.04 10.27
#